data_AF-A0A3D2VLL6-F1
#
_entry.id   AF-A0A3D2VLL6-F1
#
_cell.length_a   1.000
_cell.length_b   1.000
_cell.length_c   1.000
_cell.angle_alpha   90.00
_cell.angle_beta   90.00
_cell.angle_gamma   90.00
#
_symmetry.space_group_name_H-M   'P 1'
#
loop_
_entity.id
_entity.type
_entity.pdbx_description
1 polymer ?
#
loop_
_entity_poly.entity_id
_entity_poly.type
_entity_poly.pdbx_seq_one_letter_code
_entity_poly.pdbx_strand_id
1 'polypeptide(L)'
;AIFLTAILATITYLSVRKPDITPISGTLERQDSAQQFGPVQVETGPNRTAMIQTVCVILVFVIAGTGFYRYRTSELNRQAAASGSVGTKSPLGDLSAFSKITQDTLDLVVAGQQSRATTRVTDLETLWDQSEAVLKRRNPAEWTKLDATIDKVLRALRSTSPDSRTEEKDLRTLLGQLGD
;
A
#
# COMPACT_ATOMS: atom_id res chain seq x y z
N ALA A 1 4.45 -3.47 -16.08
CA ALA A 1 3.76 -4.46 -15.21
C ALA A 1 3.60 -5.83 -15.88
N ILE A 2 3.27 -5.89 -17.18
CA ILE A 2 3.00 -7.13 -17.95
C ILE A 2 4.17 -8.16 -17.90
N PHE A 3 5.42 -7.68 -17.92
CA PHE A 3 6.61 -8.54 -17.92
C PHE A 3 6.76 -9.38 -16.64
N LEU A 4 6.48 -8.80 -15.47
CA LEU A 4 6.53 -9.50 -14.19
C LEU A 4 5.40 -10.54 -14.06
N THR A 5 4.23 -10.22 -14.62
CA THR A 5 3.09 -11.14 -14.65
C THR A 5 3.39 -12.36 -15.52
N ALA A 6 4.06 -12.16 -16.66
CA ALA A 6 4.47 -13.24 -17.57
C ALA A 6 5.52 -14.17 -16.94
N ILE A 7 6.50 -13.61 -16.23
CA ILE A 7 7.52 -14.40 -15.51
C ILE A 7 6.86 -15.24 -14.42
N LEU A 8 5.97 -14.64 -13.62
CA LEU A 8 5.30 -15.35 -12.53
C LEU A 8 4.44 -16.51 -13.05
N ALA A 9 3.68 -16.29 -14.13
CA ALA A 9 2.89 -17.33 -14.79
C ALA A 9 3.77 -18.49 -15.29
N THR A 10 4.95 -18.17 -15.83
CA THR A 10 5.90 -19.17 -16.33
C THR A 10 6.48 -20.02 -15.19
N ILE A 11 6.87 -19.39 -14.09
CA ILE A 11 7.42 -20.09 -12.92
C ILE A 11 6.36 -21.00 -12.30
N THR A 12 5.13 -20.52 -12.15
CA THR A 12 4.02 -21.35 -11.66
C THR A 12 3.75 -22.54 -12.57
N TYR A 13 3.75 -22.32 -13.90
CA TYR A 13 3.57 -23.39 -14.87
C TYR A 13 4.65 -24.48 -14.79
N LEU A 14 5.91 -24.08 -14.69
CA LEU A 14 7.04 -25.02 -14.55
C LEU A 14 7.02 -25.75 -13.21
N SER A 15 6.59 -25.09 -12.13
CA SER A 15 6.54 -25.71 -10.80
C SER A 15 5.48 -26.82 -10.67
N VAL A 16 4.44 -26.80 -11.51
CA VAL A 16 3.40 -27.84 -11.52
C VAL A 16 3.78 -29.01 -12.44
N ARG A 17 4.54 -28.75 -13.51
CA ARG A 17 5.08 -29.80 -14.38
C ARG A 17 6.35 -30.40 -13.79
N LYS A 18 6.19 -31.47 -12.99
CA LYS A 18 7.30 -32.39 -12.72
C LYS A 18 7.76 -33.04 -14.04
N PRO A 19 9.04 -32.94 -14.46
CA PRO A 19 9.56 -33.83 -15.49
C PRO A 19 9.80 -35.19 -14.86
N ASP A 20 8.97 -36.17 -15.20
CA ASP A 20 9.20 -37.57 -14.83
C ASP A 20 10.30 -38.11 -15.76
N ILE A 21 11.51 -38.29 -15.22
CA ILE A 21 12.63 -38.91 -15.94
C ILE A 21 12.53 -40.41 -15.70
N THR A 22 11.94 -41.14 -16.64
CA THR A 22 12.01 -42.61 -16.65
C THR A 22 13.33 -43.03 -17.29
N PRO A 23 14.15 -43.89 -16.65
CA PRO A 23 15.28 -44.53 -17.33
C PRO A 23 14.74 -45.42 -18.46
N ILE A 24 15.35 -45.30 -19.63
CA ILE A 24 15.03 -46.12 -20.80
C ILE A 24 15.34 -47.58 -20.46
N SER A 25 14.30 -48.37 -20.20
CA SER A 25 14.39 -49.83 -20.18
C SER A 25 14.56 -50.32 -21.61
N GLY A 26 15.81 -50.61 -21.98
CA GLY A 26 16.10 -51.47 -23.12
C GLY A 26 15.59 -52.88 -22.82
N THR A 27 14.65 -53.34 -23.64
CA THR A 27 14.35 -54.76 -23.84
C THR A 27 15.66 -55.41 -24.34
N LEU A 28 16.14 -56.52 -23.79
CA LEU A 28 15.69 -57.89 -24.02
C LEU A 28 16.39 -58.84 -23.03
N GLU A 29 15.74 -59.97 -22.77
CA GLU A 29 16.29 -61.31 -22.46
C GLU A 29 15.73 -61.98 -21.21
N ARG A 30 15.28 -63.21 -21.47
CA ARG A 30 14.71 -64.20 -20.57
C ARG A 30 15.86 -64.89 -19.82
N GLN A 31 15.82 -64.92 -18.50
CA GLN A 31 16.42 -66.02 -17.72
C GLN A 31 15.83 -66.11 -16.31
N ASP A 32 15.38 -67.31 -15.97
CA ASP A 32 14.95 -67.75 -14.64
C ASP A 32 16.03 -67.47 -13.57
N SER A 33 15.61 -67.04 -12.37
CA SER A 33 16.16 -67.48 -11.08
C SER A 33 15.49 -66.76 -9.90
N ALA A 34 15.19 -67.53 -8.86
CA ALA A 34 14.57 -67.12 -7.61
C ALA A 34 15.46 -66.18 -6.77
N GLN A 35 14.87 -65.15 -6.12
CA GLN A 35 15.23 -64.77 -4.76
C GLN A 35 14.23 -63.77 -4.13
N GLN A 36 13.94 -64.05 -2.86
CA GLN A 36 13.07 -63.38 -1.89
C GLN A 36 13.65 -62.02 -1.42
N PHE A 37 12.83 -61.07 -0.94
CA PHE A 37 13.03 -60.19 0.25
C PHE A 37 12.14 -58.90 0.24
N GLY A 38 11.16 -58.83 1.16
CA GLY A 38 10.68 -57.62 1.86
C GLY A 38 9.52 -56.78 1.27
N PRO A 39 8.44 -56.47 2.04
CA PRO A 39 7.49 -55.43 1.67
C PRO A 39 8.04 -54.05 2.06
N VAL A 40 8.34 -53.20 1.07
CA VAL A 40 8.64 -51.78 1.32
C VAL A 40 7.31 -51.04 1.47
N GLN A 41 6.99 -50.67 2.71
CA GLN A 41 5.90 -49.73 3.02
C GLN A 41 6.38 -48.31 2.67
N VAL A 42 5.93 -47.75 1.55
CA VAL A 42 6.14 -46.33 1.22
C VAL A 42 4.94 -45.56 1.76
N GLU A 43 5.05 -45.00 2.97
CA GLU A 43 4.07 -44.04 3.48
C GLU A 43 4.17 -42.72 2.68
N THR A 44 3.36 -42.59 1.63
CA THR A 44 3.07 -41.28 1.03
C THR A 44 2.06 -40.54 1.90
N GLY A 45 2.56 -39.80 2.90
CA GLY A 45 1.76 -38.85 3.67
C GLY A 45 1.24 -37.67 2.81
N PRO A 46 0.07 -37.11 3.13
CA PRO A 46 -0.69 -36.26 2.22
C PRO A 46 -0.11 -34.84 2.10
N ASN A 47 0.13 -34.45 0.85
CA ASN A 47 0.43 -33.13 0.25
C ASN A 47 -0.39 -31.89 0.71
N ARG A 48 -1.15 -31.94 1.79
CA ARG A 48 -1.96 -30.80 2.30
C ARG A 48 -1.09 -29.63 2.78
N THR A 49 0.09 -29.92 3.33
CA THR A 49 1.01 -28.91 3.85
C THR A 49 1.62 -28.05 2.73
N ALA A 50 1.93 -28.65 1.57
CA ALA A 50 2.47 -27.94 0.42
C ALA A 50 1.46 -26.97 -0.21
N MET A 51 0.17 -27.33 -0.20
CA MET A 51 -0.91 -26.49 -0.74
C MET A 51 -1.16 -25.27 0.16
N ILE A 52 -1.20 -25.47 1.49
CA ILE A 52 -1.39 -24.39 2.47
C ILE A 52 -0.21 -23.42 2.45
N GLN A 53 1.02 -23.94 2.36
CA GLN A 53 2.22 -23.11 2.27
C GLN A 53 2.22 -22.20 1.03
N THR A 54 1.75 -22.71 -0.11
CA THR A 54 1.67 -21.93 -1.37
C THR A 54 0.66 -20.78 -1.27
N VAL A 55 -0.50 -21.03 -0.64
CA VAL A 55 -1.53 -20.00 -0.43
C VAL A 55 -1.02 -18.90 0.50
N CYS A 56 -0.33 -19.25 1.59
CA CYS A 56 0.26 -18.27 2.50
C CYS A 56 1.30 -17.38 1.80
N VAL A 57 2.18 -17.97 0.97
CA VAL A 57 3.20 -17.20 0.23
C VAL A 57 2.56 -16.23 -0.76
N ILE A 58 1.54 -16.67 -1.50
CA ILE A 58 0.81 -15.79 -2.44
C ILE A 58 0.15 -14.64 -1.68
N LEU A 59 -0.49 -14.90 -0.55
CA LEU A 59 -1.17 -13.88 0.23
C LEU A 59 -0.20 -12.80 0.74
N VAL A 60 0.98 -13.21 1.22
CA VAL A 60 2.04 -12.29 1.65
C VAL A 60 2.55 -11.45 0.47
N PHE A 61 2.78 -12.07 -0.69
CA PHE A 61 3.22 -11.35 -1.89
C PHE A 61 2.16 -10.38 -2.42
N VAL A 62 0.87 -10.70 -2.30
CA VAL A 62 -0.22 -9.80 -2.72
C VAL A 62 -0.34 -8.61 -1.76
N ILE A 63 -0.26 -8.83 -0.45
CA ILE A 63 -0.33 -7.74 0.54
C ILE A 63 0.90 -6.83 0.41
N ALA A 64 2.09 -7.40 0.35
CA ALA A 64 3.34 -6.65 0.18
C ALA A 64 3.37 -5.94 -1.18
N GLY A 65 2.94 -6.62 -2.25
CA GLY A 65 2.87 -6.07 -3.60
C GLY A 65 1.87 -4.93 -3.72
N THR A 66 0.72 -5.01 -3.06
CA THR A 66 -0.30 -3.95 -3.07
C THR A 66 0.18 -2.74 -2.27
N GLY A 67 0.76 -2.94 -1.09
CA GLY A 67 1.35 -1.86 -0.29
C GLY A 67 2.51 -1.17 -1.03
N PHE A 68 3.39 -1.95 -1.65
CA PHE A 68 4.50 -1.43 -2.44
C PHE A 68 4.04 -0.72 -3.73
N TYR A 69 3.02 -1.26 -4.40
CA TYR A 69 2.41 -0.62 -5.57
C TYR A 69 1.83 0.74 -5.21
N ARG A 70 1.08 0.84 -4.11
CA ARG A 70 0.51 2.10 -3.61
C ARG A 70 1.59 3.13 -3.25
N TYR A 71 2.65 2.69 -2.55
CA TYR A 71 3.81 3.53 -2.24
C TYR A 71 4.53 4.04 -3.50
N ARG A 72 4.67 3.20 -4.53
CA ARG A 72 5.34 3.59 -5.77
C ARG A 72 4.47 4.49 -6.64
N THR A 73 3.16 4.26 -6.69
CA THR A 73 2.24 5.11 -7.46
C THR A 73 2.05 6.49 -6.84
N SER A 74 2.11 6.62 -5.50
CA SER A 74 2.09 7.93 -4.85
C SER A 74 3.34 8.74 -5.18
N GLU A 75 4.51 8.10 -5.29
CA GLU A 75 5.75 8.76 -5.69
C GLU A 75 5.77 9.18 -7.17
N LEU A 76 5.16 8.39 -8.06
CA LEU A 76 5.02 8.76 -9.48
C LEU A 76 4.01 9.90 -9.68
N ASN A 77 2.89 9.89 -8.94
CA ASN A 77 1.93 11.00 -8.96
C ASN A 77 2.53 12.29 -8.39
N ARG A 78 3.48 12.19 -7.43
CA ARG A 78 4.26 13.34 -6.91
C ARG A 78 5.16 13.95 -7.96
N GLN A 79 5.86 13.14 -8.75
CA GLN A 79 6.72 13.63 -9.84
C GLN A 79 5.90 14.27 -10.97
N ALA A 80 4.70 13.74 -11.25
CA ALA A 80 3.76 14.34 -12.18
C ALA A 80 3.19 15.67 -11.68
N ALA A 81 2.89 15.81 -10.37
CA ALA A 81 2.44 17.06 -9.76
C ALA A 81 3.56 18.12 -9.66
N ALA A 82 4.79 17.71 -9.38
CA ALA A 82 5.96 18.60 -9.29
C ALA A 82 6.38 19.18 -10.66
N SER A 83 6.00 18.52 -11.76
CA SER A 83 6.33 18.98 -13.12
C SER A 83 5.28 19.94 -13.71
N GLY A 84 4.22 20.29 -12.96
CA GLY A 84 3.05 20.98 -13.50
C GLY A 84 2.56 22.24 -12.77
N SER A 85 3.08 22.61 -11.60
CA SER A 85 2.58 23.78 -10.87
C SER A 85 3.52 24.99 -10.98
N VAL A 86 3.43 25.71 -12.10
CA VAL A 86 3.64 27.17 -12.05
C VAL A 86 2.35 27.79 -11.48
N GLY A 87 2.00 27.39 -10.25
CA GLY A 87 0.92 27.99 -9.49
C GLY A 87 1.42 29.31 -8.91
N THR A 88 0.62 30.36 -9.01
CA THR A 88 0.74 31.54 -8.15
C THR A 88 0.93 31.05 -6.72
N LYS A 89 2.07 31.35 -6.11
CA LYS A 89 2.32 30.94 -4.71
C LYS A 89 1.21 31.53 -3.85
N SER A 90 0.59 30.70 -3.01
CA SER A 90 -0.37 31.13 -2.00
C SER A 90 0.14 32.39 -1.28
N PRO A 91 -0.74 33.33 -0.87
CA PRO A 91 -0.33 34.50 -0.09
C PRO A 91 0.42 34.16 1.21
N LEU A 92 0.29 32.92 1.68
CA LEU A 92 0.99 32.39 2.85
C LEU A 92 2.36 31.76 2.52
N GLY A 93 2.71 31.63 1.24
CA GLY A 93 3.95 31.07 0.73
C GLY A 93 3.84 29.60 0.31
N ASP A 94 4.87 28.81 0.60
CA ASP A 94 4.87 27.38 0.29
C ASP A 94 4.05 26.60 1.32
N LEU A 95 2.97 25.97 0.88
CA LEU A 95 2.08 25.16 1.69
C LEU A 95 2.14 23.65 1.35
N SER A 96 3.14 23.22 0.58
CA SER A 96 3.27 21.84 0.09
C SER A 96 3.34 20.79 1.21
N ALA A 97 4.00 21.11 2.32
CA ALA A 97 4.08 20.23 3.49
C ALA A 97 2.70 20.02 4.15
N PHE A 98 1.91 21.08 4.30
CA PHE A 98 0.53 20.99 4.79
C PHE A 98 -0.33 20.15 3.85
N SER A 99 -0.26 20.42 2.54
CA SER A 99 -1.02 19.69 1.52
C SER A 99 -0.70 18.19 1.57
N LYS A 100 0.57 17.83 1.72
CA LYS A 100 1.02 16.44 1.87
C LYS A 100 0.45 15.77 3.12
N ILE A 101 0.53 16.41 4.30
CA ILE A 101 -0.02 15.82 5.54
C ILE A 101 -1.55 15.69 5.45
N THR A 102 -2.25 16.67 4.88
CA THR A 102 -3.69 16.62 4.69
C THR A 102 -4.10 15.50 3.73
N GLN A 103 -3.39 15.32 2.61
CA GLN A 103 -3.65 14.23 1.68
C GLN A 103 -3.37 12.85 2.32
N ASP A 104 -2.25 12.71 3.04
CA ASP A 104 -1.94 11.48 3.76
C ASP A 104 -3.03 11.15 4.81
N THR A 105 -3.56 12.17 5.50
CA THR A 105 -4.69 12.01 6.44
C THR A 105 -5.96 11.56 5.72
N LEU A 106 -6.29 12.15 4.56
CA LEU A 106 -7.45 11.76 3.75
C LEU A 106 -7.35 10.31 3.29
N ASP A 107 -6.19 9.87 2.82
CA ASP A 107 -5.97 8.50 2.40
C ASP A 107 -6.16 7.50 3.56
N LEU A 108 -5.80 7.89 4.79
CA LEU A 108 -6.01 7.09 5.99
C LEU A 108 -7.50 6.99 6.38
N VAL A 109 -8.25 8.10 6.30
CA VAL A 109 -9.70 8.12 6.53
C VAL A 109 -10.41 7.22 5.52
N VAL A 110 -10.10 7.36 4.23
CA VAL A 110 -10.66 6.54 3.13
C VAL A 110 -10.33 5.05 3.33
N ALA A 111 -9.17 4.74 3.90
CA ALA A 111 -8.77 3.37 4.21
C ALA A 111 -9.35 2.83 5.54
N GLY A 112 -10.19 3.59 6.25
CA GLY A 112 -10.78 3.21 7.53
C GLY A 112 -9.77 3.17 8.69
N GLN A 113 -8.60 3.79 8.54
CA GLN A 113 -7.51 3.76 9.51
C GLN A 113 -7.57 4.93 10.49
N GLN A 114 -8.67 5.04 11.24
CA GLN A 114 -8.99 6.20 12.09
C GLN A 114 -7.87 6.59 13.03
N SER A 115 -7.32 5.64 13.80
CA SER A 115 -6.25 5.93 14.78
C SER A 115 -5.02 6.54 14.11
N ARG A 116 -4.66 6.07 12.91
CA ARG A 116 -3.53 6.62 12.15
C ARG A 116 -3.86 7.99 11.57
N ALA A 117 -5.10 8.20 11.12
CA ALA A 117 -5.57 9.51 10.67
C ALA A 117 -5.51 10.55 11.80
N THR A 118 -5.91 10.18 13.03
CA THR A 118 -5.81 11.05 14.21
C THR A 118 -4.35 11.36 14.60
N THR A 119 -3.43 10.40 14.46
CA THR A 119 -1.98 10.71 14.60
C THR A 119 -1.53 11.68 13.52
N ARG A 120 -1.89 11.44 12.25
CA ARG A 120 -1.44 12.26 11.13
C ARG A 120 -1.99 13.69 11.16
N VAL A 121 -3.22 13.88 11.62
CA VAL A 121 -3.80 15.22 11.81
C VAL A 121 -3.15 15.97 12.98
N THR A 122 -2.51 15.26 13.92
CA THR A 122 -1.73 15.88 15.00
C THR A 122 -0.36 16.37 14.47
N ASP A 123 0.23 15.67 13.50
CA ASP A 123 1.39 16.20 12.75
C ASP A 123 1.03 17.50 12.01
N LEU A 124 -0.19 17.58 11.45
CA LEU A 124 -0.69 18.78 10.77
C LEU A 124 -0.76 19.98 11.74
N GLU A 125 -1.40 19.79 12.90
CA GLU A 125 -1.51 20.81 13.95
C GLU A 125 -0.13 21.26 14.42
N THR A 126 0.77 20.31 14.71
CA THR A 126 2.13 20.61 15.14
C THR A 126 2.89 21.48 14.14
N LEU A 127 2.80 21.15 12.84
CA LEU A 127 3.45 21.94 11.79
C LEU A 127 2.79 23.32 11.62
N TRP A 128 1.47 23.41 11.81
CA TRP A 128 0.71 24.65 11.70
C TRP A 128 1.11 25.63 12.80
N ASP A 129 1.14 25.16 14.05
CA ASP A 129 1.55 25.95 15.22
C ASP A 129 3.00 26.44 15.09
N GLN A 130 3.91 25.58 14.63
CA GLN A 130 5.31 25.95 14.38
C GLN A 130 5.46 27.03 13.31
N SER A 131 4.53 27.07 12.35
CA SER A 131 4.55 28.01 11.23
C SER A 131 3.75 29.29 11.51
N GLU A 132 2.94 29.32 12.56
CA GLU A 132 1.93 30.35 12.86
C GLU A 132 2.50 31.76 12.76
N ALA A 133 3.60 32.04 13.46
CA ALA A 133 4.20 33.37 13.50
C ALA A 133 4.67 33.84 12.10
N VAL A 134 5.16 32.93 11.26
CA VAL A 134 5.62 33.25 9.91
C VAL A 134 4.43 33.47 8.98
N LEU A 135 3.42 32.59 9.03
CA LEU A 135 2.25 32.63 8.16
C LEU A 135 1.36 33.86 8.47
N LYS A 136 1.11 34.15 9.76
CA LYS A 136 0.37 35.35 10.20
C LYS A 136 1.01 36.63 9.70
N ARG A 137 2.34 36.75 9.77
CA ARG A 137 3.05 37.96 9.30
C ARG A 137 2.92 38.17 7.79
N ARG A 138 2.78 37.10 7.00
CA ARG A 138 2.65 37.20 5.53
C ARG A 138 1.26 37.67 5.12
N ASN A 139 0.22 37.04 5.68
CA ASN A 139 -1.15 37.43 5.40
C ASN A 139 -2.08 37.00 6.56
N PRO A 140 -2.42 37.92 7.49
CA PRO A 140 -3.28 37.59 8.62
C PRO A 140 -4.68 37.11 8.20
N ALA A 141 -5.25 37.70 7.14
CA ALA A 141 -6.61 37.39 6.71
C ALA A 141 -6.70 35.98 6.09
N GLU A 142 -5.75 35.63 5.22
CA GLU A 142 -5.70 34.26 4.66
C GLU A 142 -5.29 33.23 5.70
N TRP A 143 -4.39 33.60 6.63
CA TRP A 143 -4.05 32.73 7.75
C TRP A 143 -5.30 32.37 8.57
N THR A 144 -6.13 33.36 8.95
CA THR A 144 -7.35 33.11 9.74
C THR A 144 -8.37 32.24 9.00
N LYS A 145 -8.51 32.38 7.68
CA LYS A 145 -9.42 31.54 6.89
C LYS A 145 -8.96 30.07 6.88
N LEU A 146 -7.66 29.86 6.69
CA LEU A 146 -7.07 28.52 6.65
C LEU A 146 -7.09 27.88 8.04
N ASP A 147 -6.76 28.64 9.09
CA ASP A 147 -6.83 28.25 10.50
C ASP A 147 -8.22 27.72 10.88
N ALA A 148 -9.28 28.48 10.56
CA ALA A 148 -10.66 28.06 10.80
C ALA A 148 -11.05 26.78 10.04
N THR A 149 -10.38 26.45 8.94
CA THR A 149 -10.61 25.21 8.18
C THR A 149 -9.84 24.05 8.81
N ILE A 150 -8.61 24.28 9.26
CA ILE A 150 -7.82 23.30 10.03
C ILE A 150 -8.54 22.93 11.33
N ASP A 151 -9.13 23.89 12.04
CA ASP A 151 -9.93 23.64 13.25
C ASP A 151 -11.10 22.69 13.00
N LYS A 152 -11.78 22.80 11.85
CA LYS A 152 -12.88 21.90 11.48
C LYS A 152 -12.37 20.48 11.25
N VAL A 153 -11.24 20.35 10.53
CA VAL A 153 -10.58 19.07 10.31
C VAL A 153 -10.16 18.42 11.63
N LEU A 154 -9.50 19.17 12.52
CA LEU A 154 -9.07 18.67 13.83
C LEU A 154 -10.27 18.22 14.68
N ARG A 155 -11.35 19.01 14.70
CA ARG A 155 -12.59 18.69 15.42
C ARG A 155 -13.26 17.43 14.87
N ALA A 156 -13.34 17.28 13.54
CA ALA A 156 -13.94 16.12 12.92
C ALA A 156 -13.18 14.83 13.28
N LEU A 157 -11.86 14.82 13.09
CA LEU A 157 -11.02 13.63 13.32
C LEU A 157 -10.80 13.27 14.80
N ARG A 158 -11.02 14.23 15.71
CA ARG A 158 -10.94 14.03 17.17
C ARG A 158 -12.31 13.90 17.83
N SER A 159 -13.39 13.82 17.04
CA SER A 159 -14.73 13.55 17.55
C SER A 159 -14.73 12.23 18.33
N THR A 160 -15.51 12.17 19.42
CA THR A 160 -15.75 10.93 20.17
C THR A 160 -16.55 9.90 19.37
N SER A 161 -17.25 10.35 18.33
CA SER A 161 -17.95 9.55 17.34
C SER A 161 -17.61 10.10 15.95
N PRO A 162 -16.46 9.74 15.37
CA PRO A 162 -16.03 10.25 14.07
C PRO A 162 -16.96 9.80 12.95
N ASP A 163 -17.26 10.72 12.03
CA ASP A 163 -18.06 10.49 10.83
C ASP A 163 -17.16 10.65 9.60
N SER A 164 -16.81 9.54 8.96
CA SER A 164 -15.84 9.53 7.86
C SER A 164 -16.26 10.41 6.68
N ARG A 165 -17.57 10.56 6.44
CA ARG A 165 -18.07 11.43 5.37
C ARG A 165 -17.77 12.91 5.65
N THR A 166 -17.95 13.34 6.89
CA THR A 166 -17.64 14.70 7.34
C THR A 166 -16.13 14.94 7.32
N GLU A 167 -15.34 14.00 7.83
CA GLU A 167 -13.87 14.06 7.80
C GLU A 167 -13.34 14.21 6.37
N GLU A 168 -13.79 13.35 5.45
CA GLU A 168 -13.37 13.42 4.04
C GLU A 168 -13.75 14.76 3.41
N LYS A 169 -14.96 15.26 3.67
CA LYS A 169 -15.44 16.54 3.14
C LYS A 169 -14.59 17.70 3.66
N ASP A 170 -14.28 17.73 4.95
CA ASP A 170 -13.49 18.80 5.57
C ASP A 170 -12.02 18.73 5.10
N LEU A 171 -11.42 17.53 4.98
CA LEU A 171 -10.07 17.33 4.44
C LEU A 171 -9.94 17.75 2.97
N ARG A 172 -10.94 17.44 2.13
CA ARG A 172 -10.98 17.88 0.73
C ARG A 172 -11.12 19.40 0.61
N THR A 173 -11.91 20.00 1.50
CA THR A 173 -12.04 21.46 1.58
C THR A 173 -10.68 22.10 1.90
N LEU A 174 -9.98 21.56 2.91
CA LEU A 174 -8.65 22.01 3.28
C LEU A 174 -7.64 21.84 2.13
N LEU A 175 -7.65 20.72 1.42
CA LEU A 175 -6.79 20.49 0.25
C LEU A 175 -7.00 21.51 -0.87
N GLY A 176 -8.24 21.94 -1.11
CA GLY A 176 -8.55 23.01 -2.05
C GLY A 176 -7.84 24.31 -1.67
N GLN A 177 -8.03 24.75 -0.43
CA GLN A 177 -7.42 26.00 0.07
C GLN A 177 -5.88 25.97 0.13
N LEU A 178 -5.28 24.79 0.31
CA LEU A 178 -3.83 24.62 0.31
C LEU A 178 -3.21 24.62 -1.11
N GLY A 179 -4.05 24.43 -2.14
CA GLY A 179 -3.65 24.41 -3.54
C GLY A 179 -3.91 25.72 -4.30
N ASP A 180 -4.68 26.64 -3.70
CA ASP A 180 -5.01 27.99 -4.22
C ASP A 180 -3.90 29.03 -3.91
#